data_AF-A0A536DAS2-F1
#
_entry.id   AF-A0A536DAS2-F1
#
_cell.length_a   1.000
_cell.length_b   1.000
_cell.length_c   1.000
_cell.angle_alpha   90.00
_cell.angle_beta   90.00
_cell.angle_gamma   90.00
#
_symmetry.space_group_name_H-M   'P 1'
#
loop_
_entity.id
_entity.type
_entity.pdbx_description
1 polymer ?
#
loop_
_entity_poly.entity_id
_entity_poly.type
_entity_poly.pdbx_seq_one_letter_code
_entity_poly.pdbx_strand_id
1 'polypeptide(L)'
;GVVTAADLIYPSEIEIANPELHIATLDSPEARLDMELTVERGVGYMPSDGRESVPLGVVPVDAVFTPIRRVNYTVESARVGARTDLDRLVIDVQTDGTITPVAALVQSANILIDQFALFQELQQEKRRPDKQGLSAGPVPSRIFDMPIEQLELSQRTRSARSCK
;
A
#
# COMPACT_ATOMS: atom_id res chain seq x y z
N GLY A 1 -42.36 12.35 -9.58
CA GLY A 1 -41.52 11.64 -10.56
C GLY A 1 -40.43 10.87 -9.85
N VAL A 2 -39.98 9.76 -10.44
CA VAL A 2 -38.86 8.97 -9.91
C VAL A 2 -37.56 9.62 -10.39
N VAL A 3 -36.61 9.83 -9.48
CA VAL A 3 -35.25 10.33 -9.78
C VAL A 3 -34.28 9.16 -9.66
N THR A 4 -33.50 8.94 -10.72
CA THR A 4 -32.51 7.87 -10.83
C THR A 4 -31.10 8.41 -10.94
N ALA A 5 -30.09 7.56 -10.79
CA ALA A 5 -28.69 7.96 -10.97
C ALA A 5 -28.38 8.43 -12.41
N ALA A 6 -29.14 7.96 -13.41
CA ALA A 6 -29.04 8.45 -14.78
C ALA A 6 -29.39 9.94 -14.94
N ASP A 7 -30.15 10.52 -14.01
CA ASP A 7 -30.55 11.94 -14.05
C ASP A 7 -29.48 12.89 -13.47
N LEU A 8 -28.37 12.34 -12.96
CA LEU A 8 -27.26 13.12 -12.43
C LEU A 8 -26.46 13.80 -13.54
N ILE A 9 -26.05 15.04 -13.29
CA ILE A 9 -25.13 15.77 -14.16
C ILE A 9 -23.72 15.58 -13.60
N TYR A 10 -22.84 14.97 -14.38
CA TYR A 10 -21.46 14.65 -13.97
C TYR A 10 -20.45 14.96 -15.08
N PRO A 11 -19.19 15.26 -14.73
CA PRO A 11 -18.13 15.52 -15.71
C PRO A 11 -17.74 14.24 -16.48
N SER A 12 -17.10 14.40 -17.63
CA SER A 12 -16.69 13.30 -18.52
C SER A 12 -15.69 12.30 -17.91
N GLU A 13 -15.09 12.63 -16.78
CA GLU A 13 -14.12 11.81 -16.06
C GLU A 13 -14.80 10.78 -15.13
N ILE A 14 -16.10 10.94 -14.88
CA ILE A 14 -16.88 10.09 -13.99
C ILE A 14 -17.80 9.22 -14.84
N GLU A 15 -17.87 7.94 -14.48
CA GLU A 15 -18.80 6.99 -15.07
C GLU A 15 -19.66 6.38 -13.94
N ILE A 16 -20.97 6.34 -14.15
CA ILE A 16 -21.91 5.74 -13.21
C ILE A 16 -22.05 4.26 -13.56
N ALA A 17 -21.59 3.38 -12.67
CA ALA A 17 -21.67 1.94 -12.87
C ALA A 17 -23.12 1.38 -12.81
N ASN A 18 -24.04 2.06 -12.12
CA ASN A 18 -25.44 1.68 -11.98
C ASN A 18 -26.36 2.89 -12.23
N PRO A 19 -26.76 3.15 -13.49
CA PRO A 19 -27.63 4.26 -13.85
C PRO A 19 -29.08 4.11 -13.35
N GLU A 20 -29.54 2.87 -13.17
CA GLU A 20 -30.92 2.55 -12.75
C GLU A 20 -31.18 2.75 -11.25
N LEU A 21 -30.15 3.09 -10.48
CA LEU A 21 -30.25 3.27 -9.04
C LEU A 21 -31.29 4.33 -8.69
N HIS A 22 -32.29 3.92 -7.92
CA HIS A 22 -33.31 4.83 -7.39
C HIS A 22 -32.72 5.72 -6.30
N ILE A 23 -32.84 7.04 -6.47
CA ILE A 23 -32.34 8.03 -5.49
C ILE A 23 -33.50 8.59 -4.66
N ALA A 24 -34.52 9.13 -5.32
CA ALA A 24 -35.64 9.78 -4.64
C ALA A 24 -36.93 9.73 -5.48
N THR A 25 -38.06 9.95 -4.82
CA THR A 25 -39.36 10.14 -5.47
C THR A 25 -39.92 11.51 -5.09
N LEU A 26 -40.33 12.29 -6.09
CA LEU A 26 -40.99 13.59 -5.92
C LEU A 26 -42.50 13.44 -6.03
N ASP A 27 -43.24 13.70 -4.97
CA ASP A 27 -44.69 13.46 -4.91
C ASP A 27 -45.54 14.58 -5.54
N SER A 28 -45.03 15.82 -5.53
CA SER A 28 -45.77 16.99 -6.03
C SER A 28 -45.25 17.46 -7.39
N PRO A 29 -46.13 17.90 -8.33
CA PRO A 29 -45.71 18.39 -9.64
C PRO A 29 -44.88 19.68 -9.59
N GLU A 30 -44.92 20.42 -8.48
CA GLU A 30 -44.11 21.64 -8.27
C GLU A 30 -42.83 21.38 -7.46
N ALA A 31 -42.60 20.14 -7.00
CA ALA A 31 -41.43 19.81 -6.19
C ALA A 31 -40.14 19.89 -7.03
N ARG A 32 -39.11 20.53 -6.46
CA ARG A 32 -37.77 20.64 -7.04
C ARG A 32 -36.77 20.05 -6.07
N LEU A 33 -35.79 19.32 -6.60
CA LEU A 33 -34.70 18.72 -5.83
C LEU A 33 -33.38 19.15 -6.45
N ASP A 34 -32.65 19.98 -5.73
CA ASP A 34 -31.29 20.38 -6.08
C ASP A 34 -30.35 19.75 -5.05
N MET A 35 -29.39 18.95 -5.53
CA MET A 35 -28.39 18.29 -4.71
C MET A 35 -27.02 18.39 -5.37
N GLU A 36 -25.99 18.61 -4.56
CA GLU A 36 -24.59 18.58 -4.97
C GLU A 36 -23.91 17.41 -4.28
N LEU A 37 -23.20 16.59 -5.06
CA LEU A 37 -22.52 15.39 -4.56
C LEU A 37 -21.02 15.54 -4.78
N THR A 38 -20.25 15.33 -3.72
CA THR A 38 -18.79 15.29 -3.79
C THR A 38 -18.33 13.84 -3.81
N VAL A 39 -17.60 13.46 -4.87
CA VAL A 39 -17.01 12.14 -5.03
C VAL A 39 -15.51 12.24 -4.78
N GLU A 40 -14.98 11.33 -3.95
CA GLU A 40 -13.57 11.28 -3.58
C GLU A 40 -13.00 9.90 -3.90
N ARG A 41 -11.71 9.83 -4.24
CA ARG A 41 -10.97 8.56 -4.35
C ARG A 41 -10.26 8.29 -3.04
N GLY A 42 -10.59 7.16 -2.43
CA GLY A 42 -9.98 6.70 -1.17
C GLY A 42 -9.73 5.21 -1.17
N VAL A 43 -9.32 4.68 -0.02
CA VAL A 43 -9.10 3.25 0.20
C VAL A 43 -9.86 2.82 1.43
N GLY A 44 -10.56 1.68 1.34
CA GLY A 44 -11.27 1.08 2.47
C GLY A 44 -12.57 1.79 2.81
N TYR A 45 -12.73 2.15 4.08
CA TYR A 45 -13.95 2.73 4.64
C TYR A 45 -13.60 3.96 5.45
N MET A 46 -14.32 5.05 5.21
CA MET A 46 -14.20 6.28 6.00
C MET A 46 -15.58 6.62 6.57
N PRO A 47 -15.75 6.58 7.91
CA PRO A 47 -17.00 6.96 8.54
C PRO A 47 -17.26 8.46 8.40
N SER A 48 -18.54 8.85 8.41
CA SER A 48 -18.98 10.25 8.36
C SER A 48 -18.32 11.12 9.43
N ASP A 49 -18.13 10.57 10.63
CA ASP A 49 -17.56 11.28 11.79
C ASP A 49 -16.05 11.50 11.68
N GLY A 50 -15.38 10.77 10.79
CA GLY A 50 -13.94 10.88 10.56
C GLY A 50 -13.56 12.05 9.64
N ARG A 51 -14.55 12.73 9.04
CA ARG A 51 -14.29 13.87 8.15
C ARG A 51 -14.05 15.14 8.95
N GLU A 52 -12.81 15.61 8.94
CA GLU A 52 -12.45 16.90 9.55
C GLU A 52 -13.07 18.06 8.76
N SER A 53 -13.75 18.97 9.45
CA SER A 53 -14.25 20.26 8.92
C SER A 53 -15.25 20.15 7.75
N VAL A 54 -16.44 19.61 8.03
CA VAL A 54 -17.56 19.66 7.09
C VAL A 54 -18.25 21.04 7.15
N PRO A 55 -18.41 21.75 6.01
CA PRO A 55 -19.13 23.04 5.98
C PRO A 55 -20.58 22.92 6.46
N LEU A 56 -21.10 24.01 7.03
CA LEU A 56 -22.52 24.09 7.39
C LEU A 56 -23.40 23.92 6.14
N GLY A 57 -24.35 22.98 6.20
CA GLY A 57 -25.25 22.65 5.10
C GLY A 57 -24.87 21.39 4.30
N VAL A 58 -23.74 20.77 4.61
CA VAL A 58 -23.35 19.47 4.01
C VAL A 58 -23.76 18.34 4.96
N VAL A 59 -24.42 17.32 4.42
CA VAL A 59 -24.75 16.09 5.14
C VAL A 59 -23.62 15.08 4.89
N PRO A 60 -22.77 14.77 5.90
CA PRO A 60 -21.70 13.79 5.70
C PRO A 60 -22.30 12.39 5.59
N VAL A 61 -21.88 11.67 4.56
CA VAL A 61 -22.23 10.26 4.35
C VAL A 61 -20.95 9.42 4.46
N ASP A 62 -21.09 8.21 4.99
CA ASP A 62 -20.01 7.22 5.03
C ASP A 62 -19.47 6.95 3.63
N ALA A 63 -18.16 6.98 3.46
CA ALA A 63 -17.51 6.70 2.19
C ALA A 63 -17.00 5.26 2.14
N VAL A 64 -17.64 4.44 1.31
CA VAL A 64 -17.25 3.06 1.04
C VAL A 64 -16.50 3.04 -0.29
N PHE A 65 -15.18 2.89 -0.24
CA PHE A 65 -14.32 2.91 -1.44
C PHE A 65 -14.04 1.51 -2.02
N THR A 66 -14.67 0.46 -1.46
CA THR A 66 -14.46 -0.92 -1.92
C THR A 66 -15.47 -1.32 -3.01
N PRO A 67 -15.02 -1.69 -4.21
CA PRO A 67 -15.88 -2.21 -5.28
C PRO A 67 -16.22 -3.70 -5.10
N ILE A 68 -15.64 -4.35 -4.08
CA ILE A 68 -15.81 -5.78 -3.81
C ILE A 68 -16.93 -5.99 -2.81
N ARG A 69 -17.94 -6.79 -3.19
CA ARG A 69 -19.11 -7.10 -2.36
C ARG A 69 -18.93 -8.37 -1.54
N ARG A 70 -18.34 -9.41 -2.14
CA ARG A 70 -18.15 -10.70 -1.48
C ARG A 70 -16.95 -11.44 -2.07
N VAL A 71 -16.18 -12.10 -1.20
CA VAL A 71 -15.10 -13.00 -1.60
C VAL A 71 -15.24 -14.30 -0.80
N ASN A 72 -15.11 -15.44 -1.47
CA ASN A 72 -15.03 -16.75 -0.83
C ASN A 72 -13.91 -17.53 -1.48
N TYR A 73 -13.34 -18.47 -0.74
CA TYR A 73 -12.35 -19.39 -1.28
C TYR A 73 -12.62 -20.80 -0.79
N THR A 74 -12.25 -21.78 -1.60
CA THR A 74 -12.31 -23.19 -1.24
C THR A 74 -11.05 -23.87 -1.77
N VAL A 75 -10.47 -24.74 -0.94
CA VAL A 75 -9.29 -25.52 -1.28
C VAL A 75 -9.74 -26.96 -1.47
N GLU A 76 -9.48 -27.51 -2.64
CA GLU A 76 -9.85 -28.86 -3.04
C GLU A 76 -8.59 -29.63 -3.42
N SER A 77 -8.52 -30.93 -3.14
CA SER A 77 -7.40 -31.75 -3.61
C SER A 77 -7.49 -31.94 -5.13
N ALA A 78 -6.43 -31.57 -5.84
CA ALA A 78 -6.31 -31.76 -7.28
C ALA A 78 -5.41 -32.95 -7.60
N ARG A 79 -5.94 -33.88 -8.39
CA ARG A 79 -5.14 -34.90 -9.05
C ARG A 79 -4.79 -34.45 -10.46
N VAL A 80 -3.52 -34.12 -10.70
CA VAL A 80 -3.02 -33.74 -12.03
C VAL A 80 -2.18 -34.90 -12.56
N GLY A 81 -2.78 -35.72 -13.42
CA GLY A 81 -2.14 -36.92 -13.96
C GLY A 81 -1.84 -37.96 -12.86
N ALA A 82 -0.56 -38.29 -12.69
CA ALA A 82 -0.08 -39.23 -11.66
C ALA A 82 0.23 -38.57 -10.31
N ARG A 83 0.24 -37.24 -10.22
CA ARG A 83 0.52 -36.48 -9.00
C ARG A 83 -0.76 -36.21 -8.23
N THR A 84 -0.78 -36.61 -6.95
CA THR A 84 -1.90 -36.43 -6.02
C THR A 84 -1.61 -35.43 -4.91
N ASP A 85 -0.45 -34.76 -4.97
CA ASP A 85 0.08 -33.83 -3.96
C ASP A 85 -0.22 -32.35 -4.26
N LEU A 86 -1.19 -32.07 -5.14
CA LEU A 86 -1.53 -30.72 -5.56
C LEU A 86 -2.88 -30.30 -4.99
N ASP A 87 -2.97 -29.03 -4.63
CA ASP A 87 -4.21 -28.40 -4.20
C ASP A 87 -4.73 -27.44 -5.28
N ARG A 88 -6.04 -27.42 -5.47
CA ARG A 88 -6.78 -26.49 -6.31
C ARG A 88 -7.43 -25.44 -5.41
N LEU A 89 -7.06 -24.18 -5.63
CA LEU A 89 -7.70 -23.03 -5.01
C LEU A 89 -8.79 -22.49 -5.95
N VAL A 90 -10.02 -22.47 -5.48
CA VAL A 90 -11.16 -21.83 -6.14
C VAL A 90 -11.49 -20.56 -5.37
N ILE A 91 -11.53 -19.41 -6.05
CA ILE A 91 -11.85 -18.12 -5.44
C ILE A 91 -13.07 -17.54 -6.16
N ASP A 92 -14.15 -17.32 -5.41
CA ASP A 92 -15.38 -16.69 -5.90
C ASP A 92 -15.41 -15.21 -5.46
N VAL A 93 -15.26 -14.31 -6.43
CA VAL A 93 -15.26 -12.86 -6.21
C VAL A 93 -16.49 -12.25 -6.86
N GLN A 94 -17.25 -11.48 -6.08
CA GLN A 94 -18.40 -10.70 -6.53
C GLN A 94 -18.08 -9.21 -6.41
N THR A 95 -18.16 -8.49 -7.53
CA THR A 95 -17.94 -7.04 -7.63
C THR A 95 -19.25 -6.33 -7.93
N ASP A 96 -19.27 -5.01 -7.73
CA ASP A 96 -20.40 -4.14 -8.05
C ASP A 96 -20.46 -3.68 -9.52
N GLY A 97 -19.58 -4.22 -10.37
CA GLY A 97 -19.47 -3.86 -11.79
C GLY A 97 -18.43 -2.79 -12.09
N THR A 98 -17.95 -2.04 -11.10
CA THR A 98 -16.94 -0.98 -11.30
C THR A 98 -15.57 -1.53 -11.73
N ILE A 99 -15.24 -2.74 -11.27
CA ILE A 99 -14.02 -3.47 -11.64
C ILE A 99 -14.35 -4.92 -11.97
N THR A 100 -13.64 -5.51 -12.94
CA THR A 100 -13.76 -6.94 -13.20
C THR A 100 -13.15 -7.76 -12.07
N PRO A 101 -13.74 -8.92 -11.71
CA PRO A 101 -13.20 -9.79 -10.66
C PRO A 101 -11.73 -10.18 -10.87
N VAL A 102 -11.34 -10.39 -12.14
CA VAL A 102 -9.97 -10.73 -12.52
C VAL A 102 -9.02 -9.57 -12.26
N ALA A 103 -9.38 -8.35 -12.66
CA ALA A 103 -8.55 -7.17 -12.42
C ALA A 103 -8.38 -6.89 -10.93
N ALA A 104 -9.44 -7.06 -10.14
CA ALA A 104 -9.37 -6.95 -8.69
C ALA A 104 -8.40 -7.97 -8.05
N LEU A 105 -8.42 -9.22 -8.53
CA LEU A 105 -7.51 -10.26 -8.05
C LEU A 105 -6.04 -9.98 -8.43
N VAL A 106 -5.79 -9.46 -9.62
CA VAL A 106 -4.42 -9.06 -10.03
C VAL A 106 -3.93 -7.90 -9.17
N GLN A 107 -4.79 -6.91 -8.91
CA GLN A 107 -4.41 -5.77 -8.07
C GLN A 107 -4.10 -6.21 -6.63
N SER A 108 -4.88 -7.13 -6.05
CA SER A 108 -4.61 -7.65 -4.71
C SER A 108 -3.34 -8.50 -4.65
N ALA A 109 -3.04 -9.29 -5.68
CA ALA A 109 -1.81 -10.05 -5.78
C ALA A 109 -0.57 -9.13 -5.84
N ASN A 110 -0.64 -8.04 -6.59
CA ASN A 110 0.44 -7.05 -6.65
C ASN A 110 0.68 -6.39 -5.28
N ILE A 111 -0.39 -5.96 -4.59
CA ILE A 111 -0.28 -5.40 -3.24
C ILE A 111 0.40 -6.42 -2.30
N LEU A 112 0.02 -7.69 -2.38
CA LEU A 112 0.61 -8.75 -1.56
C LEU A 112 2.10 -8.94 -1.86
N ILE A 113 2.51 -8.91 -3.14
CA ILE A 113 3.92 -8.97 -3.54
C ILE A 113 4.70 -7.79 -2.98
N ASP A 114 4.16 -6.57 -3.08
CA ASP A 114 4.80 -5.36 -2.56
C ASP A 114 5.00 -5.43 -1.05
N GLN A 115 4.02 -5.95 -0.30
CA GLN A 115 4.17 -6.18 1.13
C GLN A 115 5.23 -7.24 1.44
N PHE A 116 5.36 -8.28 0.62
CA PHE A 116 6.38 -9.30 0.79
C PHE A 116 7.80 -8.83 0.43
N ALA A 117 7.93 -7.85 -0.45
CA ALA A 117 9.22 -7.28 -0.84
C ALA A 117 9.98 -6.70 0.38
N LEU A 118 9.27 -6.10 1.33
CA LEU A 118 9.85 -5.57 2.58
C LEU A 118 10.60 -6.64 3.38
N PHE A 119 10.11 -7.88 3.39
CA PHE A 119 10.78 -8.98 4.09
C PHE A 119 12.06 -9.44 3.38
N GLN A 120 12.14 -9.27 2.06
CA GLN A 120 13.35 -9.60 1.30
C GLN A 120 14.50 -8.65 1.63
N GLU A 121 14.19 -7.36 1.83
CA GLU A 121 15.17 -6.34 2.21
C GLU A 121 15.75 -6.59 3.62
N LEU A 122 14.91 -7.02 4.57
CA LEU A 122 15.34 -7.45 5.90
C LEU A 122 16.34 -8.62 5.88
N GLN A 123 16.21 -9.56 4.93
CA GLN A 123 17.22 -10.60 4.74
C GLN A 123 18.54 -10.06 4.18
N GLN A 124 18.49 -9.02 3.35
CA GLN A 124 19.68 -8.39 2.80
C GLN A 124 20.44 -7.60 3.87
N GLU A 125 19.76 -6.96 4.84
CA GLU A 125 20.42 -6.30 5.96
C GLU A 125 21.15 -7.28 6.89
N LYS A 126 20.59 -8.47 7.13
CA LYS A 126 21.30 -9.56 7.84
C LYS A 126 22.48 -10.14 7.05
N ARG A 127 22.45 -10.01 5.71
CA ARG A 127 23.52 -10.46 4.80
C ARG A 127 24.56 -9.40 4.50
N ARG A 128 24.29 -8.13 4.79
CA ARG A 128 25.38 -7.17 4.93
C ARG A 128 26.23 -7.74 6.05
N PRO A 129 27.50 -8.14 5.81
CA PRO A 129 28.37 -8.39 6.94
C PRO A 129 28.24 -7.13 7.80
N ASP A 130 28.09 -7.31 9.12
CA ASP A 130 28.42 -6.25 10.07
C ASP A 130 29.57 -5.50 9.44
N LYS A 131 29.43 -4.19 9.21
CA LYS A 131 30.58 -3.37 8.87
C LYS A 131 31.56 -3.68 9.98
N GLN A 132 32.50 -4.56 9.68
CA GLN A 132 33.51 -5.05 10.58
C GLN A 132 34.10 -3.77 11.14
N GLY A 133 33.94 -3.55 12.45
CA GLY A 133 34.71 -2.54 13.13
C GLY A 133 36.14 -2.72 12.64
N LEU A 134 36.71 -1.67 12.03
CA LEU A 134 37.95 -1.68 11.26
C LEU A 134 38.85 -2.84 11.68
N SER A 135 38.79 -3.97 10.98
CA SER A 135 39.76 -5.03 11.21
C SER A 135 41.04 -4.53 10.54
N ALA A 136 41.85 -3.83 11.34
CA ALA A 136 43.26 -3.66 11.03
C ALA A 136 43.77 -5.06 10.68
N GLY A 137 44.17 -5.27 9.43
CA GLY A 137 44.89 -6.48 9.05
C GLY A 137 46.09 -6.68 9.98
N PRO A 138 46.72 -7.86 10.01
CA PRO A 138 47.87 -8.11 10.86
C PRO A 138 48.93 -7.05 10.55
N VAL A 139 49.15 -6.13 11.48
CA VAL A 139 50.15 -5.08 11.33
C VAL A 139 51.49 -5.82 11.19
N PRO A 140 52.22 -5.66 10.07
CA PRO A 140 53.46 -6.40 9.87
C PRO A 140 54.41 -6.08 11.02
N SER A 141 54.98 -7.11 11.63
CA SER A 141 55.78 -7.02 12.87
C SER A 141 56.97 -6.06 12.77
N ARG A 142 57.41 -5.75 11.55
CA ARG A 142 58.45 -4.76 11.23
C ARG A 142 58.11 -3.33 11.67
N ILE A 143 56.83 -3.00 11.87
CA ILE A 143 56.41 -1.66 12.34
C ILE A 143 56.69 -1.49 13.84
N PHE A 144 56.72 -2.58 14.63
CA PHE A 144 57.00 -2.51 16.06
C PHE A 144 58.48 -2.25 16.38
N ASP A 145 59.38 -2.65 15.47
CA ASP A 145 60.83 -2.46 15.62
C ASP A 145 61.33 -1.15 14.96
N MET A 146 60.44 -0.38 14.34
CA MET A 146 60.79 0.87 13.69
C MET A 146 60.89 2.01 14.72
N PRO A 147 61.98 2.81 14.72
CA PRO A 147 62.04 3.99 15.58
C PRO A 147 60.92 4.97 15.20
N ILE A 148 60.30 5.56 16.22
CA ILE A 148 59.10 6.43 16.10
C ILE A 148 59.31 7.61 15.14
N GLU A 149 60.56 8.04 14.93
CA GLU A 149 60.94 9.10 14.00
C GLU A 149 60.65 8.77 12.53
N GLN A 150 60.68 7.48 12.17
CA GLN A 150 60.39 6.99 10.83
C GLN A 150 58.90 6.71 10.60
N LEU A 151 58.08 6.71 11.67
CA LEU A 151 56.65 6.81 11.50
C LEU A 151 56.32 8.26 11.12
N GLU A 152 55.66 8.47 9.98
CA GLU A 152 55.20 9.79 9.50
C GLU A 152 54.05 10.35 10.35
N LEU A 153 54.28 10.47 11.67
CA LEU A 153 53.29 10.97 12.63
C LEU A 153 53.05 12.47 12.44
N SER A 154 51.83 12.88 12.76
CA SER A 154 51.43 14.29 12.78
C SER A 154 52.29 15.10 13.76
N GLN A 155 52.54 16.37 13.43
CA GLN A 155 53.28 17.30 14.29
C GLN A 155 52.67 17.41 15.69
N ARG A 156 51.34 17.31 15.82
CA ARG A 156 50.66 17.34 17.12
C ARG A 156 51.04 16.15 18.01
N THR A 157 51.20 14.97 17.41
CA THR A 157 51.55 13.74 18.14
C THR A 157 53.02 13.75 18.58
N ARG A 158 53.92 14.36 17.80
CA ARG A 158 55.32 14.57 18.21
C ARG A 158 55.44 15.52 19.41
N SER A 159 54.74 16.66 19.37
CA SER A 159 54.83 17.69 20.41
C SER A 159 54.35 17.20 21.78
N ALA A 160 53.34 16.31 21.81
CA ALA A 160 52.79 15.78 23.06
C ALA A 160 53.78 14.90 23.85
N ARG A 161 54.77 14.29 23.19
CA ARG A 161 55.76 13.42 23.86
C ARG A 161 56.99 14.17 24.34
N SER A 162 57.39 15.24 23.63
CA SER A 162 58.54 16.07 24.01
C SER A 162 58.35 16.82 25.35
N CYS A 163 57.14 16.79 25.92
CA CYS A 163 56.81 17.50 27.16
C CYS A 163 56.84 16.60 28.41
N LYS A 164 57.48 15.43 28.36
CA LYS A 164 57.62 14.52 29.50
C LYS A 164 59.07 14.08 29.68
#